data_AF-A0A164GKM4-F1
#
_entry.id   AF-A0A164GKM4-F1
#
_cell.length_a   1.000
_cell.length_b   1.000
_cell.length_c   1.000
_cell.angle_alpha   90.00
_cell.angle_beta   90.00
_cell.angle_gamma   90.00
#
_symmetry.space_group_name_H-M   'P 1'
#
loop_
_entity.id
_entity.type
_entity.pdbx_description
1 polymer ?
#
loop_
_entity_poly.entity_id
_entity_poly.type
_entity_poly.pdbx_seq_one_letter_code
_entity_poly.pdbx_strand_id
1 'polypeptide(L)' 'PALRAGTRLAPAACGLLASLGLPSVRVWRRPKVAYFSTGDEILSLGEAPREGSVYDSNRYTVAGMVQALGLN' A
#
# COMPACT_ATOMS: atom_id res chain seq x y z
N PRO A 1 -14.97 25.67 2.19
CA PRO A 1 -13.58 25.37 1.75
C PRO A 1 -13.62 24.66 0.38
N ALA A 2 -12.59 24.78 -0.45
CA ALA A 2 -12.56 24.17 -1.79
C ALA A 2 -12.61 22.62 -1.75
N LEU A 3 -12.00 22.00 -0.74
CA LEU A 3 -12.07 20.57 -0.45
C LEU A 3 -12.35 20.36 1.04
N ARG A 4 -12.99 19.25 1.40
CA ARG A 4 -13.15 18.84 2.81
C ARG A 4 -11.92 18.05 3.25
N ALA A 5 -11.59 18.11 4.54
CA ALA A 5 -10.64 17.16 5.11
C ALA A 5 -11.19 15.73 4.88
N GLY A 6 -10.37 14.86 4.30
CA GLY A 6 -10.73 13.47 4.02
C GLY A 6 -10.79 13.20 2.53
N THR A 7 -10.87 14.26 1.72
CA THR A 7 -10.93 14.12 0.27
C THR A 7 -9.61 13.55 -0.26
N ARG A 8 -9.71 12.42 -0.96
CA ARG A 8 -8.59 11.84 -1.71
C ARG A 8 -8.21 12.79 -2.85
N LEU A 9 -6.93 13.15 -2.92
CA LEU A 9 -6.39 14.02 -3.98
C LEU A 9 -6.23 13.23 -5.30
N ALA A 10 -7.33 13.08 -6.03
CA ALA A 10 -7.36 12.58 -7.40
C ALA A 10 -7.05 13.72 -8.40
N PRO A 11 -6.81 13.44 -9.71
CA PRO A 11 -6.41 14.47 -10.68
C PRO A 11 -7.30 15.73 -10.70
N ALA A 12 -8.63 15.58 -10.61
CA ALA A 12 -9.55 16.71 -10.56
C ALA A 12 -9.36 17.61 -9.32
N ALA A 13 -9.11 17.01 -8.15
CA ALA A 13 -8.83 17.76 -6.93
C ALA A 13 -7.50 18.52 -7.03
N CYS A 14 -6.48 17.90 -7.65
CA CYS A 14 -5.21 18.57 -7.92
C CYS A 14 -5.38 19.77 -8.87
N GLY A 15 -6.18 19.62 -9.93
CA GLY A 15 -6.49 20.71 -10.87
C GLY A 15 -7.19 21.88 -10.19
N LEU A 16 -8.18 21.61 -9.32
CA LEU A 16 -8.86 22.62 -8.51
C LEU A 16 -7.87 23.36 -7.59
N LEU A 17 -7.00 22.64 -6.88
CA LEU A 17 -6.01 23.27 -6.01
C LEU A 17 -5.03 24.15 -6.81
N ALA A 18 -4.58 23.69 -7.98
CA ALA A 18 -3.69 24.44 -8.86
C ALA A 18 -4.36 25.70 -9.42
N SER A 19 -5.63 25.64 -9.84
CA SER A 19 -6.35 26.82 -10.34
C SER A 19 -6.58 27.89 -9.28
N LEU A 20 -6.51 27.51 -8.00
CA LEU A 20 -6.57 28.41 -6.85
C LEU A 20 -5.19 28.95 -6.44
N GLY A 21 -4.12 28.60 -7.17
CA GLY A 21 -2.77 29.06 -6.88
C GLY A 21 -2.16 28.44 -5.61
N LEU A 22 -2.58 27.24 -5.21
CA LEU A 22 -2.09 26.55 -4.02
C LEU A 22 -0.95 25.57 -4.38
N PRO A 23 0.33 25.93 -4.18
CA PRO A 23 1.46 25.10 -4.61
C PRO A 23 1.69 23.88 -3.69
N SER A 24 1.17 23.91 -2.47
CA SER A 24 1.25 22.80 -1.52
C SER A 24 0.01 22.75 -0.63
N VAL A 25 -0.30 21.56 -0.13
CA VAL A 25 -1.41 21.33 0.80
C VAL A 25 -0.98 20.38 1.90
N ARG A 26 -1.57 20.54 3.08
CA ARG A 26 -1.39 19.59 4.18
C ARG A 26 -2.20 18.32 3.89
N VAL A 27 -1.52 17.18 3.98
CA VAL A 27 -2.12 15.85 3.79
C VAL A 27 -1.79 14.97 4.98
N TRP A 28 -2.56 13.90 5.15
CA TRP A 28 -2.16 12.83 6.06
C TRP A 28 -0.98 12.06 5.48
N ARG A 29 -0.06 11.67 6.37
CA ARG A 29 1.02 10.75 6.02
C ARG A 29 0.42 9.42 5.55
N ARG A 30 1.04 8.79 4.55
CA ARG A 30 0.72 7.40 4.18
C ARG A 30 0.91 6.47 5.39
N PRO A 31 -0.10 5.65 5.75
CA PRO A 31 0.08 4.56 6.69
C PRO A 31 1.27 3.67 6.29
N LYS A 32 1.94 3.12 7.31
CA LYS A 32 2.99 2.11 7.14
C LYS A 32 2.45 0.76 7.61
N VAL A 33 2.58 -0.27 6.80
CA VAL A 33 2.04 -1.60 7.05
C VAL A 33 3.19 -2.61 7.08
N ALA A 34 3.38 -3.25 8.23
CA ALA A 34 4.26 -4.41 8.36
C ALA A 34 3.42 -5.69 8.34
N TYR A 35 3.91 -6.72 7.64
CA TYR A 35 3.28 -8.03 7.58
C TYR A 35 4.34 -9.12 7.43
N PHE A 36 4.00 -10.34 7.86
CA PHE A 36 4.84 -11.52 7.75
C PHE A 36 3.96 -12.77 7.73
N SER A 37 4.46 -13.83 7.11
CA SER A 37 3.83 -15.14 7.11
C SER A 37 4.49 -16.01 8.18
N THR A 38 3.71 -16.93 8.74
CA THR A 38 4.13 -17.88 9.77
C THR A 38 3.57 -19.26 9.48
N GLY A 39 4.24 -20.28 9.95
CA GLY A 39 3.83 -21.67 9.78
C GLY A 39 5.07 -22.50 9.53
N ASP A 40 5.18 -23.64 10.20
CA ASP A 40 6.33 -24.53 10.03
C ASP A 40 6.36 -25.10 8.61
N GLU A 41 5.23 -25.13 7.91
CA GLU A 41 5.04 -25.57 6.53
C GLU A 41 5.44 -24.53 5.47
N ILE A 42 5.70 -23.28 5.86
CA ILE A 42 5.87 -22.16 4.91
C ILE A 42 7.32 -22.09 4.41
N LEU A 43 7.50 -22.07 3.09
CA LEU A 43 8.79 -21.89 2.41
C LEU A 43 8.89 -20.52 1.73
N SER A 44 10.08 -19.93 1.78
CA SER A 44 10.45 -18.76 0.99
C SER A 44 10.90 -19.18 -0.42
N LEU A 45 10.75 -18.27 -1.40
CA LEU A 45 11.29 -18.51 -2.73
C LEU A 45 12.82 -18.65 -2.66
N GLY A 46 13.34 -19.72 -3.27
CA GLY A 46 14.77 -20.06 -3.27
C GLY A 46 15.19 -21.07 -2.21
N GLU A 47 14.30 -21.38 -1.25
CA GLU A 47 14.54 -22.49 -0.32
C GLU A 47 14.33 -23.85 -1.01
N ALA A 48 15.06 -24.87 -0.54
CA ALA A 48 14.89 -26.23 -1.04
C ALA A 48 13.51 -26.78 -0.63
N PRO A 49 12.81 -27.50 -1.53
CA PRO A 49 11.54 -28.14 -1.18
C PRO A 49 11.70 -29.13 -0.02
N ARG A 50 10.75 -29.12 0.92
CA ARG A 50 10.63 -30.10 1.99
C ARG A 50 9.23 -30.71 1.95
N GLU A 51 9.14 -31.99 2.31
CA GLU A 51 7.87 -32.71 2.38
C GLU A 51 6.83 -31.98 3.24
N GLY A 52 5.59 -31.90 2.74
CA GLY A 52 4.48 -31.21 3.41
C GLY A 52 4.54 -29.68 3.40
N SER A 53 5.51 -29.08 2.71
CA SER A 53 5.68 -27.62 2.71
C SER A 53 4.97 -26.94 1.54
N VAL A 54 4.64 -25.66 1.70
CA VAL A 54 4.05 -24.79 0.67
C VAL A 54 4.78 -23.45 0.61
N TYR A 55 4.85 -22.85 -0.58
CA TYR A 55 5.48 -21.52 -0.73
C TYR A 55 4.59 -20.41 -0.18
N ASP A 56 5.23 -19.39 0.40
CA ASP A 56 4.58 -18.20 0.97
C ASP A 56 3.93 -17.32 -0.09
N SER A 57 2.70 -17.66 -0.51
CA SER A 57 1.93 -16.88 -1.47
C SER A 57 1.37 -15.58 -0.87
N ASN A 58 0.98 -15.63 0.41
CA ASN A 58 0.38 -14.50 1.12
C ASN A 58 1.31 -13.29 1.16
N ARG A 59 2.62 -13.51 1.32
CA ARG A 59 3.60 -12.42 1.31
C ARG A 59 3.53 -11.58 0.03
N TYR A 60 3.30 -12.20 -1.13
CA TYR A 60 3.20 -11.50 -2.41
C TYR A 60 1.82 -10.88 -2.63
N THR A 61 0.75 -11.60 -2.26
CA THR A 61 -0.61 -11.09 -2.38
C THR A 61 -0.83 -9.86 -1.52
N VAL A 62 -0.44 -9.90 -0.25
CA VAL A 62 -0.58 -8.77 0.68
C VAL A 62 0.32 -7.61 0.26
N ALA A 63 1.55 -7.87 -0.21
CA ALA A 63 2.42 -6.83 -0.77
C ALA A 63 1.71 -6.03 -1.87
N GLY A 64 1.14 -6.74 -2.84
CA GLY A 64 0.45 -6.13 -3.97
C GLY A 64 -0.77 -5.32 -3.55
N MET A 65 -1.54 -5.81 -2.58
CA MET A 65 -2.70 -5.09 -2.04
C MET A 65 -2.30 -3.79 -1.32
N VAL A 66 -1.26 -3.83 -0.48
CA VAL A 66 -0.73 -2.64 0.21
C VAL A 66 -0.26 -1.60 -0.81
N GLN A 67 0.48 -2.03 -1.84
CA GLN A 67 0.93 -1.16 -2.92
C GLN A 67 -0.24 -0.57 -3.73
N ALA A 68 -1.25 -1.37 -4.07
CA ALA A 68 -2.43 -0.92 -4.82
C ALA A 68 -3.24 0.15 -4.06
N LEU A 69 -3.23 0.11 -2.73
CA LEU A 69 -3.82 1.14 -1.86
C LEU A 69 -2.95 2.41 -1.75
N GLY A 70 -1.74 2.42 -2.34
CA GLY A 70 -0.79 3.52 -2.27
C GLY A 70 -0.13 3.67 -0.90
N LEU A 71 -0.06 2.56 -0.15
CA LEU A 71 0.53 2.47 1.18
C LEU A 71 1.99 2.00 1.09
N ASN A 72 2.71 2.15 2.19
CA ASN A 72 4.10 1.71 2.35
C ASN A 72 4.19 0.55 3.33
#